data_AF-A0A8D0EKG5-F1
#
_entry.id   AF-A0A8D0EKG5-F1
#
_cell.length_a   1.000
_cell.length_b   1.000
_cell.length_c   1.000
_cell.angle_alpha   90.00
_cell.angle_beta   90.00
_cell.angle_gamma   90.00
#
_symmetry.space_group_name_H-M   'P 1'
#
loop_
_entity.id
_entity.type
_entity.pdbx_description
1 polymer ?
#
loop_
_entity_poly.entity_id
_entity_poly.type
_entity_poly.pdbx_seq_one_letter_code
_entity_poly.pdbx_strand_id
1 'polypeptide(L)'
;LGAQNPTAPARTRGFPSLTPRLLFSPRYFFPRQLLIRYFWTPKQQVEFLDAYDAIRRDSYLDVVESLTLAARSLPELQLQQRLRELCAEVQRGSQPRVAELYAVRSLFSGSPLGLNKLRVSHVKALSQVLFLTTHLPAFFLRHRLRSHVLEIRHLDRAMLRLGLGQLSEEELRAACYLRGLNSTRLGTSECRAWLEQWLGLSCKLQASEASLLANSMVLLSLNYPRAKA
;
A
#
# COMPACT_ATOMS: atom_id res chain seq x y z
N LEU A 1 -10.70 55.36 58.84
CA LEU A 1 -9.50 55.70 58.05
C LEU A 1 -9.08 54.45 57.29
N GLY A 2 -8.80 54.62 55.98
CA GLY A 2 -8.74 53.57 54.95
C GLY A 2 -7.74 52.43 55.16
N ALA A 3 -7.61 51.46 54.26
CA ALA A 3 -7.96 51.46 52.86
C ALA A 3 -7.96 50.00 52.32
N GLN A 4 -8.79 49.77 51.30
CA GLN A 4 -8.52 48.99 50.08
C GLN A 4 -8.23 47.47 50.17
N ASN A 5 -9.25 46.69 49.79
CA ASN A 5 -9.09 45.50 48.93
C ASN A 5 -8.68 45.98 47.51
N PRO A 6 -7.89 45.20 46.76
CA PRO A 6 -8.52 44.51 45.63
C PRO A 6 -7.95 43.12 45.26
N THR A 7 -8.88 42.18 45.06
CA THR A 7 -8.96 41.19 43.97
C THR A 7 -7.69 40.65 43.31
N ALA A 8 -7.50 39.34 43.46
CA ALA A 8 -6.57 38.52 42.69
C ALA A 8 -6.75 38.66 41.17
N PRO A 9 -5.68 38.77 40.37
CA PRO A 9 -5.77 38.66 38.93
C PRO A 9 -5.92 37.20 38.51
N ALA A 10 -6.97 36.93 37.75
CA ALA A 10 -7.16 35.70 37.00
C ALA A 10 -5.92 35.44 36.14
N ARG A 11 -5.28 34.30 36.37
CA ARG A 11 -4.14 33.80 35.58
C ARG A 11 -4.68 33.36 34.22
N THR A 12 -4.79 34.30 33.29
CA THR A 12 -4.96 34.00 31.86
C THR A 12 -3.77 33.14 31.45
N ARG A 13 -4.02 31.84 31.22
CA ARG A 13 -3.08 30.97 30.51
C ARG A 13 -2.97 31.55 29.11
N GLY A 14 -1.97 32.41 28.89
CA GLY A 14 -1.57 32.82 27.56
C GLY A 14 -1.29 31.57 26.76
N PHE A 15 -1.99 31.41 25.63
CA PHE A 15 -1.57 30.51 24.58
C PHE A 15 -0.08 30.81 24.30
N PRO A 16 0.80 29.80 24.25
CA PRO A 16 2.20 30.06 23.95
C PRO A 16 2.24 30.77 22.60
N SER A 17 2.85 31.96 22.59
CA SER A 17 3.09 32.72 21.37
C SER A 17 3.76 31.78 20.37
N LEU A 18 3.16 31.60 19.20
CA LEU A 18 3.80 30.90 18.10
C LEU A 18 5.09 31.65 17.77
N THR A 19 6.22 31.16 18.28
CA THR A 19 7.53 31.74 18.01
C THR A 19 7.74 31.78 16.49
N PRO A 20 8.11 32.93 15.90
CA PRO A 20 8.29 33.09 14.45
C PRO A 20 9.27 32.10 13.80
N ARG A 21 10.18 31.49 14.59
CA ARG A 21 11.10 30.44 14.12
C ARG A 21 10.41 29.13 13.73
N LEU A 22 9.19 28.88 14.21
CA LEU A 22 8.38 27.75 13.74
C LEU A 22 7.75 28.05 12.38
N LEU A 23 7.29 29.27 12.14
CA LEU A 23 6.62 29.66 10.88
C LEU A 23 7.49 29.43 9.63
N PHE A 24 8.82 29.53 9.78
CA PHE A 24 9.78 29.32 8.69
C PHE A 24 10.47 27.95 8.71
N SER A 25 9.97 26.98 9.48
CA SER A 25 10.54 25.63 9.45
C SER A 25 10.26 25.00 8.08
N PRO A 26 11.27 24.42 7.38
CA PRO A 26 11.08 23.69 6.13
C PRO A 26 9.99 22.61 6.21
N ARG A 27 9.66 22.13 7.42
CA ARG A 27 8.58 21.19 7.70
C ARG A 27 7.19 21.68 7.28
N TYR A 28 6.94 23.00 7.33
CA TYR A 28 5.66 23.58 6.90
C TYR A 28 5.58 23.75 5.39
N PHE A 29 6.72 23.93 4.71
CA PHE A 29 6.80 24.05 3.26
C PHE A 29 6.92 22.70 2.54
N PHE A 30 7.51 21.68 3.21
CA PHE A 30 7.68 20.32 2.68
C PHE A 30 7.12 19.23 3.61
N PRO A 31 5.84 19.32 4.02
CA PRO A 31 5.23 18.39 4.98
C PRO A 31 5.25 16.92 4.49
N ARG A 32 5.20 16.69 3.17
CA ARG A 32 5.27 15.36 2.54
C ARG A 32 6.59 14.62 2.80
N GLN A 33 7.68 15.36 2.99
CA GLN A 33 9.04 14.79 3.05
C GLN A 33 9.58 14.76 4.48
N LEU A 34 9.10 15.66 5.36
CA LEU A 34 9.71 15.92 6.67
C LEU A 34 8.83 15.57 7.87
N LEU A 35 7.54 15.29 7.65
CA LEU A 35 6.62 14.89 8.72
C LEU A 35 6.24 13.43 8.58
N ILE A 36 6.29 12.69 9.69
CA ILE A 36 5.60 11.39 9.77
C ILE A 36 4.09 11.63 9.66
N ARG A 37 3.36 10.67 9.07
CA ARG A 37 1.92 10.76 8.77
C ARG A 37 1.08 11.28 9.94
N TYR A 38 1.45 10.95 11.18
CA TYR A 38 0.80 11.41 12.41
C TYR A 38 0.70 12.93 12.54
N PHE A 39 1.63 13.69 11.97
CA PHE A 39 1.62 15.16 12.03
C PHE A 39 0.92 15.84 10.83
N TRP A 40 0.37 15.07 9.89
CA TRP A 40 -0.39 15.63 8.78
C TRP A 40 -1.82 15.93 9.20
N THR A 41 -2.32 17.11 8.83
CA THR A 41 -3.74 17.43 8.97
C THR A 41 -4.60 16.46 8.14
N PRO A 42 -5.88 16.23 8.49
CA PRO A 42 -6.75 15.33 7.72
C PRO A 42 -6.80 15.66 6.22
N LYS A 43 -6.85 16.95 5.87
CA LYS A 43 -6.80 17.41 4.47
C LYS A 43 -5.48 17.03 3.77
N GLN A 44 -4.35 17.28 4.44
CA GLN A 44 -3.03 16.92 3.90
C GLN A 44 -2.87 15.41 3.76
N GLN A 45 -3.42 14.61 4.68
CA GLN A 45 -3.37 13.16 4.55
C GLN A 45 -4.05 12.68 3.26
N VAL A 46 -5.26 13.17 2.98
CA VAL A 46 -5.97 12.84 1.74
C VAL A 46 -5.16 13.27 0.51
N GLU A 47 -4.72 14.53 0.47
CA GLU A 47 -3.97 15.08 -0.66
C GLU A 47 -2.67 14.31 -0.94
N PHE A 48 -1.91 14.01 0.11
CA PHE A 48 -0.61 13.35 -0.04
C PHE A 48 -0.75 11.89 -0.41
N LEU A 49 -1.73 11.18 0.16
CA LEU A 49 -2.01 9.79 -0.17
C LEU A 49 -2.56 9.67 -1.60
N ASP A 50 -3.41 10.61 -2.06
CA ASP A 50 -3.89 10.64 -3.44
C ASP A 50 -2.74 10.89 -4.42
N ALA A 51 -1.84 11.84 -4.12
CA ALA A 51 -0.70 12.11 -4.99
C ALA A 51 0.34 10.98 -4.99
N TYR A 52 0.49 10.22 -3.89
CA TYR A 52 1.31 9.00 -3.90
C TYR A 52 0.63 7.83 -4.63
N ASP A 53 -0.70 7.70 -4.53
CA ASP A 53 -1.47 6.71 -5.30
C ASP A 53 -1.35 6.97 -6.81
N ALA A 54 -1.33 8.23 -7.24
CA ALA A 54 -1.11 8.58 -8.65
C ALA A 54 0.24 8.02 -9.15
N ILE A 55 1.33 8.32 -8.45
CA ILE A 55 2.68 7.82 -8.78
C ILE A 55 2.74 6.29 -8.73
N ARG A 56 2.07 5.67 -7.75
CA ARG A 56 1.96 4.21 -7.61
C ARG A 56 1.27 3.59 -8.83
N ARG A 57 0.19 4.22 -9.31
CA ARG A 57 -0.65 3.74 -10.41
C ARG A 57 0.02 3.83 -11.77
N ASP A 58 0.93 4.77 -11.96
CA ASP A 58 1.74 4.83 -13.20
C ASP A 58 2.47 3.51 -13.47
N SER A 59 2.82 2.75 -12.42
CA SER A 59 3.48 1.43 -12.55
C SER A 59 2.52 0.24 -12.63
N TYR A 60 1.21 0.42 -12.45
CA TYR A 60 0.28 -0.72 -12.40
C TYR A 60 0.20 -1.44 -13.74
N LEU A 61 0.13 -0.68 -14.84
CA LEU A 61 0.09 -1.25 -16.18
C LEU A 61 1.39 -1.99 -16.51
N ASP A 62 2.54 -1.43 -16.15
CA ASP A 62 3.84 -2.09 -16.34
C ASP A 62 3.93 -3.44 -15.62
N VAL A 63 3.34 -3.55 -14.42
CA VAL A 63 3.28 -4.80 -13.66
C VAL A 63 2.42 -5.84 -14.38
N VAL A 64 1.22 -5.45 -14.84
CA VAL A 64 0.30 -6.35 -15.55
C VAL A 64 0.87 -6.78 -16.92
N GLU A 65 1.52 -5.86 -17.63
CA GLU A 65 2.22 -6.16 -18.88
C GLU A 65 3.39 -7.11 -18.64
N SER A 66 4.21 -6.86 -17.61
CA SER A 66 5.32 -7.74 -17.24
C SER A 66 4.86 -9.16 -16.89
N LEU A 67 3.73 -9.30 -16.19
CA LEU A 67 3.09 -10.60 -15.94
C LEU A 67 2.65 -11.28 -17.24
N THR A 68 2.00 -10.54 -18.13
CA THR A 68 1.53 -11.05 -19.42
C THR A 68 2.69 -11.52 -20.29
N LEU A 69 3.82 -10.79 -20.29
CA LEU A 69 5.03 -11.18 -21.00
C LEU A 69 5.68 -12.43 -20.38
N ALA A 70 5.78 -12.50 -19.05
CA ALA A 70 6.34 -13.65 -18.36
C ALA A 70 5.48 -14.92 -18.53
N ALA A 71 4.15 -14.77 -18.64
CA ALA A 71 3.24 -15.87 -18.88
C ALA A 71 3.54 -16.60 -20.19
N ARG A 72 4.02 -15.90 -21.23
CA ARG A 72 4.36 -16.51 -22.54
C ARG A 72 5.47 -17.55 -22.48
N SER A 73 6.36 -17.45 -21.48
CA SER A 73 7.49 -18.38 -21.29
C SER A 73 7.22 -19.48 -20.26
N LEU A 74 5.97 -19.64 -19.81
CA LEU A 74 5.62 -20.68 -18.85
C LEU A 74 5.53 -22.06 -19.54
N PRO A 75 6.08 -23.12 -18.92
CA PRO A 75 6.07 -24.46 -19.50
C PRO A 75 4.71 -25.17 -19.33
N GLU A 76 3.99 -24.90 -18.25
CA GLU A 76 2.73 -25.57 -17.91
C GLU A 76 1.55 -24.89 -18.61
N LEU A 77 1.05 -25.48 -19.70
CA LEU A 77 0.06 -24.88 -20.59
C LEU A 77 -1.24 -24.48 -19.89
N GLN A 78 -1.76 -25.31 -18.99
CA GLN A 78 -3.01 -25.01 -18.26
C GLN A 78 -2.88 -23.80 -17.34
N LEU A 79 -1.84 -23.77 -16.51
CA LEU A 79 -1.58 -22.64 -15.61
C LEU A 79 -1.15 -21.39 -16.39
N GLN A 80 -0.44 -21.56 -17.51
CA GLN A 80 -0.13 -20.48 -18.44
C GLN A 80 -1.40 -19.82 -18.97
N GLN A 81 -2.34 -20.62 -19.48
CA GLN A 81 -3.61 -20.12 -20.00
C GLN A 81 -4.39 -19.40 -18.89
N ARG A 82 -4.47 -19.99 -17.70
CA ARG A 82 -5.15 -19.39 -16.54
C ARG A 82 -4.56 -18.03 -16.15
N LEU A 83 -3.23 -17.90 -16.12
CA LEU A 83 -2.58 -16.62 -15.82
C LEU A 83 -2.82 -15.59 -16.94
N ARG A 84 -2.80 -16.00 -18.21
CA ARG A 84 -3.09 -15.10 -19.34
C ARG A 84 -4.53 -14.58 -19.30
N GLU A 85 -5.49 -15.46 -19.02
CA GLU A 85 -6.89 -15.09 -18.85
C GLU A 85 -7.08 -14.13 -17.68
N LEU A 86 -6.46 -14.42 -16.54
CA LEU A 86 -6.48 -13.52 -15.37
C LEU A 86 -5.94 -12.13 -15.70
N CYS A 87 -4.79 -12.03 -16.38
CA CYS A 87 -4.24 -10.74 -16.80
C CYS A 87 -5.17 -10.03 -17.79
N ALA A 88 -5.75 -10.75 -18.75
CA ALA A 88 -6.63 -10.16 -19.76
C ALA A 88 -7.94 -9.63 -19.16
N GLU A 89 -8.52 -10.35 -18.19
CA GLU A 89 -9.68 -9.90 -17.43
C GLU A 89 -9.37 -8.63 -16.61
N VAL A 90 -8.22 -8.62 -15.93
CA VAL A 90 -7.76 -7.43 -15.20
C VAL A 90 -7.56 -6.25 -16.15
N GLN A 91 -7.00 -6.46 -17.35
CA GLN A 91 -6.87 -5.40 -18.35
C GLN A 91 -8.22 -4.90 -18.89
N ARG A 92 -9.26 -5.75 -18.89
CA ARG A 92 -10.63 -5.36 -19.25
C ARG A 92 -11.39 -4.62 -18.15
N GLY A 93 -10.78 -4.44 -16.98
CA GLY A 93 -11.43 -3.77 -15.84
C GLY A 93 -12.05 -4.72 -14.82
N SER A 94 -11.89 -6.05 -14.97
CA SER A 94 -12.40 -7.02 -14.01
C SER A 94 -11.56 -7.03 -12.73
N GLN A 95 -12.20 -7.21 -11.57
CA GLN A 95 -11.52 -7.42 -10.29
C GLN A 95 -11.30 -8.94 -10.07
N PRO A 96 -10.05 -9.41 -9.91
CA PRO A 96 -9.78 -10.83 -9.77
C PRO A 96 -10.18 -11.32 -8.37
N ARG A 97 -10.67 -12.55 -8.30
CA ARG A 97 -11.01 -13.21 -7.04
C ARG A 97 -9.76 -13.83 -6.41
N VAL A 98 -9.74 -13.89 -5.08
CA VAL A 98 -8.66 -14.55 -4.31
C VAL A 98 -8.42 -15.98 -4.77
N ALA A 99 -9.48 -16.73 -5.10
CA ALA A 99 -9.37 -18.11 -5.57
C ALA A 99 -8.62 -18.22 -6.91
N GLU A 100 -8.77 -17.24 -7.81
CA GLU A 100 -8.10 -17.21 -9.11
C GLU A 100 -6.61 -16.93 -8.95
N LEU A 101 -6.24 -16.00 -8.06
CA LEU A 101 -4.85 -15.72 -7.71
C LEU A 101 -4.20 -16.92 -7.00
N TYR A 102 -4.92 -17.54 -6.06
CA TYR A 102 -4.41 -18.69 -5.32
C TYR A 102 -4.22 -19.93 -6.20
N ALA A 103 -5.01 -20.07 -7.26
CA ALA A 103 -4.90 -21.15 -8.22
C ALA A 103 -3.62 -21.12 -9.05
N VAL A 104 -3.03 -19.94 -9.27
CA VAL A 104 -1.79 -19.77 -10.05
C VAL A 104 -0.53 -19.67 -9.19
N ARG A 105 -0.64 -19.89 -7.87
CA ARG A 105 0.43 -19.62 -6.89
C ARG A 105 1.74 -20.38 -7.14
N SER A 106 1.64 -21.62 -7.64
CA SER A 106 2.82 -22.47 -7.92
C SER A 106 3.75 -21.82 -8.94
N LEU A 107 3.21 -21.08 -9.91
CA LEU A 107 3.98 -20.35 -10.93
C LEU A 107 4.96 -19.34 -10.32
N PHE A 108 4.63 -18.78 -9.16
CA PHE A 108 5.38 -17.70 -8.51
C PHE A 108 6.44 -18.20 -7.53
N SER A 109 6.62 -19.51 -7.36
CA SER A 109 7.69 -20.06 -6.53
C SER A 109 9.02 -20.24 -7.28
N GLY A 110 9.00 -20.23 -8.62
CA GLY A 110 10.16 -20.57 -9.46
C GLY A 110 10.26 -19.72 -10.73
N SER A 111 11.14 -20.08 -11.66
CA SER A 111 11.27 -19.33 -12.92
C SER A 111 9.97 -19.43 -13.76
N PRO A 112 9.53 -18.35 -14.43
CA PRO A 112 10.11 -17.01 -14.50
C PRO A 112 9.54 -16.00 -13.48
N LEU A 113 8.50 -16.38 -12.74
CA LEU A 113 7.71 -15.45 -11.90
C LEU A 113 8.14 -15.38 -10.44
N GLY A 114 9.05 -16.24 -10.02
CA GLY A 114 9.68 -16.21 -8.71
C GLY A 114 10.48 -14.94 -8.55
N LEU A 115 10.43 -14.34 -7.35
CA LEU A 115 10.96 -13.00 -7.10
C LEU A 115 12.41 -12.81 -7.57
N ASN A 116 13.26 -13.83 -7.37
CA ASN A 116 14.66 -13.79 -7.78
C ASN A 116 14.89 -13.95 -9.30
N LYS A 117 13.87 -14.42 -10.02
CA LYS A 117 13.89 -14.69 -11.47
C LYS A 117 13.13 -13.63 -12.27
N LEU A 118 12.38 -12.75 -11.61
CA LEU A 118 11.70 -11.63 -12.25
C LEU A 118 12.67 -10.78 -13.07
N ARG A 119 12.19 -10.33 -14.24
CA ARG A 119 12.88 -9.35 -15.07
C ARG A 119 13.10 -8.06 -14.28
N VAL A 120 14.19 -7.36 -14.59
CA VAL A 120 14.56 -6.13 -13.84
C VAL A 120 13.49 -5.05 -13.96
N SER A 121 12.87 -4.90 -15.14
CA SER A 121 11.74 -3.97 -15.35
C SER A 121 10.58 -4.27 -14.40
N HIS A 122 10.19 -5.55 -14.28
CA HIS A 122 9.11 -5.98 -13.38
C HIS A 122 9.44 -5.71 -11.91
N VAL A 123 10.68 -5.99 -11.49
CA VAL A 123 11.13 -5.68 -10.12
C VAL A 123 11.09 -4.18 -9.85
N LYS A 124 11.51 -3.34 -10.81
CA LYS A 124 11.44 -1.88 -10.68
C LYS A 124 10.00 -1.38 -10.58
N ALA A 125 9.10 -1.88 -11.41
CA ALA A 125 7.69 -1.52 -11.37
C ALA A 125 7.05 -1.90 -10.02
N LEU A 126 7.28 -3.13 -9.53
CA LEU A 126 6.83 -3.55 -8.19
C LEU A 126 7.47 -2.75 -7.06
N SER A 127 8.73 -2.36 -7.21
CA SER A 127 9.43 -1.51 -6.23
C SER A 127 8.79 -0.13 -6.16
N GLN A 128 8.44 0.48 -7.30
CA GLN A 128 7.75 1.76 -7.36
C GLN A 128 6.35 1.70 -6.74
N VAL A 129 5.61 0.59 -6.96
CA VAL A 129 4.30 0.37 -6.32
C VAL A 129 4.38 0.44 -4.79
N LEU A 130 5.47 -0.09 -4.24
CA LEU A 130 5.76 -0.14 -2.80
C LEU A 130 6.59 1.06 -2.30
N PHE A 131 6.75 2.09 -3.12
CA PHE A 131 7.54 3.29 -2.82
C PHE A 131 8.99 3.01 -2.42
N LEU A 132 9.56 1.92 -2.94
CA LEU A 132 10.97 1.57 -2.77
C LEU A 132 11.83 2.27 -3.82
N THR A 133 13.06 2.63 -3.46
CA THR A 133 14.04 3.24 -4.38
C THR A 133 14.32 2.33 -5.58
N THR A 134 14.15 2.82 -6.80
CA THR A 134 14.31 2.04 -8.05
C THR A 134 15.69 2.17 -8.72
N HIS A 135 16.55 3.04 -8.19
CA HIS A 135 17.90 3.33 -8.75
C HIS A 135 19.00 2.39 -8.25
N LEU A 136 18.67 1.42 -7.40
CA LEU A 136 19.64 0.46 -6.86
C LEU A 136 19.92 -0.66 -7.88
N PRO A 137 21.09 -1.34 -7.78
CA PRO A 137 21.34 -2.55 -8.55
C PRO A 137 20.28 -3.63 -8.31
N ALA A 138 20.01 -4.44 -9.33
CA ALA A 138 18.84 -5.33 -9.35
C ALA A 138 18.83 -6.40 -8.24
N PHE A 139 19.99 -6.84 -7.74
CA PHE A 139 20.07 -7.75 -6.59
C PHE A 139 19.54 -7.08 -5.30
N PHE A 140 19.95 -5.83 -5.03
CA PHE A 140 19.46 -5.06 -3.89
C PHE A 140 17.97 -4.76 -3.99
N LEU A 141 17.48 -4.39 -5.19
CA LEU A 141 16.04 -4.19 -5.42
C LEU A 141 15.24 -5.44 -5.05
N ARG A 142 15.66 -6.61 -5.54
CA ARG A 142 14.99 -7.88 -5.22
C ARG A 142 15.01 -8.17 -3.72
N HIS A 143 16.14 -7.94 -3.05
CA HIS A 143 16.25 -8.16 -1.61
C HIS A 143 15.34 -7.21 -0.81
N ARG A 144 15.31 -5.91 -1.13
CA ARG A 144 14.44 -4.94 -0.46
C ARG A 144 12.97 -5.24 -0.71
N LEU A 145 12.60 -5.52 -1.97
CA LEU A 145 11.25 -5.92 -2.34
C LEU A 145 10.83 -7.18 -1.58
N ARG A 146 11.68 -8.21 -1.52
CA ARG A 146 11.42 -9.45 -0.76
C ARG A 146 11.15 -9.14 0.71
N SER A 147 12.07 -8.42 1.34
CA SER A 147 12.01 -8.14 2.77
C SER A 147 10.75 -7.37 3.12
N HIS A 148 10.43 -6.33 2.34
CA HIS A 148 9.25 -5.50 2.56
C HIS A 148 7.94 -6.29 2.36
N VAL A 149 7.85 -7.10 1.32
CA VAL A 149 6.65 -7.92 1.06
C VAL A 149 6.46 -9.00 2.14
N LEU A 150 7.56 -9.59 2.64
CA LEU A 150 7.48 -10.55 3.74
C LEU A 150 7.11 -9.87 5.07
N GLU A 151 7.60 -8.66 5.33
CA GLU A 151 7.19 -7.84 6.48
C GLU A 151 5.68 -7.57 6.44
N ILE A 152 5.13 -7.15 5.30
CA ILE A 152 3.68 -6.98 5.11
C ILE A 152 2.93 -8.29 5.41
N ARG A 153 3.42 -9.43 4.93
CA ARG A 153 2.81 -10.75 5.25
C ARG A 153 2.88 -11.09 6.74
N HIS A 154 3.93 -10.71 7.44
CA HIS A 154 4.02 -10.90 8.89
C HIS A 154 3.00 -10.01 9.62
N LEU A 155 2.86 -8.76 9.22
CA LEU A 155 1.84 -7.84 9.72
C LEU A 155 0.43 -8.38 9.45
N ASP A 156 0.18 -8.93 8.26
CA ASP A 156 -1.10 -9.56 7.89
C ASP A 156 -1.47 -10.71 8.82
N ARG A 157 -0.52 -11.58 9.14
CA ARG A 157 -0.74 -12.71 10.05
C ARG A 157 -1.00 -12.25 11.48
N ALA A 158 -0.29 -11.23 11.94
CA ALA A 158 -0.54 -10.63 13.24
C ALA A 158 -1.94 -9.99 13.28
N MET A 159 -2.31 -9.25 12.25
CA MET A 159 -3.61 -8.62 12.10
C MET A 159 -4.75 -9.63 12.05
N LEU A 160 -4.60 -10.75 11.32
CA LEU A 160 -5.59 -11.81 11.27
C LEU A 160 -5.79 -12.46 12.66
N ARG A 161 -4.73 -12.61 13.46
CA ARG A 161 -4.79 -13.15 14.83
C ARG A 161 -5.48 -12.20 15.81
N LEU A 162 -5.22 -10.89 15.70
CA LEU A 162 -5.87 -9.87 16.54
C LEU A 162 -7.34 -9.67 16.16
N GLY A 163 -7.67 -9.87 14.89
CA GLY A 163 -9.02 -9.70 14.35
C GLY A 163 -9.27 -8.29 13.83
N LEU A 164 -9.86 -8.20 12.64
CA LEU A 164 -10.16 -6.91 11.98
C LEU A 164 -11.18 -6.05 12.73
N GLY A 165 -11.95 -6.63 13.66
CA GLY A 165 -12.91 -5.89 14.49
C GLY A 165 -12.23 -4.96 15.50
N GLN A 166 -10.94 -5.19 15.80
CA GLN A 166 -10.16 -4.40 16.76
C GLN A 166 -9.49 -3.17 16.13
N LEU A 167 -9.49 -3.07 14.80
CA LEU A 167 -8.90 -1.93 14.10
C LEU A 167 -9.84 -0.74 14.14
N SER A 168 -9.31 0.42 14.52
CA SER A 168 -9.95 1.70 14.28
C SER A 168 -10.14 1.95 12.78
N GLU A 169 -11.01 2.90 12.45
CA GLU A 169 -11.27 3.28 11.05
C GLU A 169 -10.00 3.81 10.35
N GLU A 170 -9.17 4.56 11.09
CA GLU A 170 -7.90 5.09 10.59
C GLU A 170 -6.88 3.98 10.31
N GLU A 171 -6.76 3.00 11.22
CA GLU A 171 -5.87 1.84 11.06
C GLU A 171 -6.34 0.96 9.91
N LEU A 172 -7.64 0.77 9.74
CA LEU A 172 -8.21 0.03 8.63
C LEU A 172 -7.84 0.67 7.28
N ARG A 173 -8.04 1.99 7.16
CA ARG A 173 -7.64 2.74 5.95
C ARG A 173 -6.12 2.68 5.74
N ALA A 174 -5.33 2.88 6.78
CA ALA A 174 -3.88 2.78 6.68
C ALA A 174 -3.42 1.39 6.23
N ALA A 175 -4.07 0.34 6.72
CA ALA A 175 -3.80 -1.04 6.34
C ALA A 175 -4.09 -1.27 4.85
N CYS A 176 -5.24 -0.82 4.34
CA CYS A 176 -5.58 -0.88 2.92
C CYS A 176 -4.54 -0.15 2.06
N TYR A 177 -4.20 1.08 2.45
CA TYR A 177 -3.24 1.92 1.72
C TYR A 177 -1.84 1.31 1.61
N LEU A 178 -1.35 0.71 2.70
CA LEU A 178 -0.06 0.02 2.72
C LEU A 178 0.01 -1.13 1.71
N ARG A 179 -1.12 -1.77 1.40
CA ARG A 179 -1.21 -2.97 0.56
C ARG A 179 -1.60 -2.70 -0.90
N GLY A 180 -1.69 -1.43 -1.30
CA GLY A 180 -1.93 -1.03 -2.68
C GLY A 180 -3.26 -0.31 -2.92
N LEU A 181 -4.22 -0.38 -1.98
CA LEU A 181 -5.55 0.21 -2.18
C LEU A 181 -5.60 1.67 -1.72
N ASN A 182 -5.92 2.60 -2.61
CA ASN A 182 -6.22 3.96 -2.17
C ASN A 182 -7.56 4.03 -1.43
N SER A 183 -7.47 4.08 -0.10
CA SER A 183 -8.61 4.10 0.82
C SER A 183 -9.09 5.49 1.21
N THR A 184 -8.50 6.57 0.67
CA THR A 184 -8.81 7.95 1.08
C THR A 184 -10.28 8.32 0.91
N ARG A 185 -10.93 7.74 -0.11
CA ARG A 185 -12.32 8.02 -0.49
C ARG A 185 -13.26 6.83 -0.31
N LEU A 186 -12.79 5.74 0.27
CA LEU A 186 -13.58 4.53 0.48
C LEU A 186 -14.30 4.56 1.82
N GLY A 187 -15.51 4.00 1.83
CA GLY A 187 -16.25 3.73 3.05
C GLY A 187 -15.55 2.66 3.90
N THR A 188 -15.84 2.66 5.20
CA THR A 188 -15.25 1.72 6.17
C THR A 188 -15.59 0.26 5.82
N SER A 189 -16.81 -0.01 5.35
CA SER A 189 -17.25 -1.35 4.91
C SER A 189 -16.49 -1.83 3.68
N GLU A 190 -16.26 -0.96 2.70
CA GLU A 190 -15.49 -1.27 1.49
C GLU A 190 -14.02 -1.56 1.83
N CYS A 191 -13.41 -0.73 2.69
CA CYS A 191 -12.06 -0.97 3.19
C CYS A 191 -11.95 -2.32 3.89
N ARG A 192 -12.92 -2.65 4.74
CA ARG A 192 -12.98 -3.93 5.47
C ARG A 192 -13.09 -5.10 4.51
N ALA A 193 -14.03 -5.05 3.57
CA ALA A 193 -14.23 -6.10 2.59
C ALA A 193 -12.99 -6.33 1.72
N TRP A 194 -12.33 -5.27 1.27
CA TRP A 194 -11.07 -5.39 0.52
C TRP A 194 -9.96 -6.00 1.36
N LEU A 195 -9.80 -5.56 2.61
CA LEU A 195 -8.75 -6.07 3.50
C LEU A 195 -8.97 -7.54 3.86
N GLU A 196 -10.22 -7.97 4.03
CA GLU A 196 -10.59 -9.38 4.20
C GLU A 196 -10.18 -10.22 2.98
N GLN A 197 -10.45 -9.74 1.77
CA GLN A 197 -10.00 -10.39 0.54
C GLN A 197 -8.47 -10.48 0.48
N TRP A 198 -7.77 -9.39 0.78
CA TRP A 198 -6.31 -9.36 0.84
C TRP A 198 -5.76 -10.39 1.82
N LEU A 199 -6.25 -10.41 3.06
CA LEU A 199 -5.79 -11.34 4.11
C LEU A 199 -6.12 -12.80 3.77
N GLY A 200 -7.25 -13.03 3.09
CA GLY A 200 -7.66 -14.33 2.57
C GLY A 200 -6.65 -14.93 1.58
N LEU A 201 -5.86 -14.08 0.92
CA LEU A 201 -4.74 -14.47 0.06
C LEU A 201 -3.41 -14.46 0.83
N SER A 202 -3.01 -13.32 1.38
CA SER A 202 -1.65 -13.07 1.85
C SER A 202 -1.22 -14.00 3.00
N CYS A 203 -2.15 -14.34 3.89
CA CYS A 203 -1.87 -15.22 5.02
C CYS A 203 -1.63 -16.68 4.59
N LYS A 204 -2.23 -17.10 3.46
CA LYS A 204 -2.13 -18.46 2.91
C LYS A 204 -0.91 -18.67 2.01
N LEU A 205 -0.38 -17.60 1.41
CA LEU A 205 0.82 -17.69 0.57
C LEU A 205 2.05 -18.07 1.40
N GLN A 206 3.01 -18.72 0.77
CA GLN A 206 4.33 -19.08 1.32
C GLN A 206 5.37 -18.00 1.04
N ALA A 207 6.53 -18.06 1.71
CA ALA A 207 7.62 -17.10 1.47
C ALA A 207 8.31 -17.29 0.11
N SER A 208 8.19 -18.47 -0.50
CA SER A 208 8.59 -18.72 -1.90
C SER A 208 7.71 -17.97 -2.89
N GLU A 209 6.42 -17.79 -2.56
CA GLU A 209 5.39 -17.14 -3.39
C GLU A 209 5.32 -15.62 -3.17
N ALA A 210 6.37 -15.01 -2.60
CA ALA A 210 6.40 -13.59 -2.28
C ALA A 210 6.18 -12.68 -3.50
N SER A 211 6.58 -13.12 -4.71
CA SER A 211 6.29 -12.37 -5.93
C SER A 211 4.80 -12.35 -6.25
N LEU A 212 4.04 -13.42 -5.99
CA LEU A 212 2.58 -13.37 -6.15
C LEU A 212 1.98 -12.34 -5.20
N LEU A 213 2.44 -12.30 -3.95
CA LEU A 213 1.96 -11.32 -2.99
C LEU A 213 2.23 -9.87 -3.46
N ALA A 214 3.44 -9.60 -3.98
CA ALA A 214 3.79 -8.30 -4.54
C ALA A 214 2.91 -7.93 -5.74
N ASN A 215 2.71 -8.86 -6.68
CA ASN A 215 1.84 -8.63 -7.84
C ASN A 215 0.36 -8.45 -7.43
N SER A 216 -0.08 -9.14 -6.39
CA SER A 216 -1.47 -9.06 -5.92
C SER A 216 -1.83 -7.68 -5.37
N MET A 217 -0.86 -6.88 -4.91
CA MET A 217 -1.09 -5.48 -4.52
C MET A 217 -1.63 -4.67 -5.70
N VAL A 218 -1.17 -4.97 -6.91
CA VAL A 218 -1.65 -4.34 -8.14
C VAL A 218 -2.94 -5.00 -8.61
N LEU A 219 -2.94 -6.33 -8.74
CA LEU A 219 -4.06 -7.07 -9.33
C LEU A 219 -5.38 -6.87 -8.56
N LEU A 220 -5.32 -6.78 -7.22
CA LEU A 220 -6.51 -6.55 -6.38
C LEU A 220 -6.90 -5.07 -6.25
N SER A 221 -6.01 -4.13 -6.60
CA SER A 221 -6.24 -2.69 -6.39
C SER A 221 -6.51 -1.91 -7.67
N LEU A 222 -6.04 -2.41 -8.83
CA LEU A 222 -6.10 -1.69 -10.11
C LEU A 222 -7.53 -1.30 -10.48
N ASN A 223 -8.44 -2.28 -10.43
CA ASN A 223 -9.85 -2.11 -10.81
C ASN A 223 -10.80 -2.04 -9.61
N TYR A 224 -10.28 -1.85 -8.39
CA TYR A 224 -11.15 -1.73 -7.24
C TYR A 224 -12.00 -0.44 -7.38
N PRO A 225 -13.33 -0.52 -7.18
CA PRO A 225 -14.21 0.63 -7.36
C PRO A 225 -13.72 1.82 -6.53
N ARG A 226 -13.60 2.97 -7.18
CA ARG A 226 -13.40 4.25 -6.48
C ARG A 226 -14.78 4.84 -6.22
N ALA A 227 -14.99 5.38 -5.01
CA ALA A 227 -16.11 6.29 -4.80
C ALA A 227 -16.02 7.40 -5.87
N LYS A 228 -17.11 7.60 -6.62
CA LYS A 228 -17.20 8.72 -7.56
C LYS A 228 -17.01 10.00 -6.75
N ALA A 229 -16.06 10.83 -7.20
CA ALA A 229 -15.82 12.16 -6.63
C ALA A 229 -17.04 13.06 -6.83
#